data_AF-A0A482WDT7-F1
#
_entry.id   AF-A0A482WDT7-F1
#
_cell.length_a   1.000
_cell.length_b   1.000
_cell.length_c   1.000
_cell.angle_alpha   90.00
_cell.angle_beta   90.00
_cell.angle_gamma   90.00
#
_symmetry.space_group_name_H-M   'P 1'
#
loop_
_entity.id
_entity.type
_entity.pdbx_description
1 polymer ?
#
loop_
_entity_poly.entity_id
_entity_poly.type
_entity_poly.pdbx_seq_one_letter_code
_entity_poly.pdbx_strand_id
1 'polypeptide(L)' 'NKAFSQKIHLNYHIMMHNKERPHVCPVCGKGFIRRYYLKDHVNKRHGTIEDYDVQENND' A
#
# COMPACT_ATOMS: atom_id res chain seq x y z
N ASN A 1 8.27 23.13 -13.23
CA ASN A 1 7.61 22.54 -12.04
C ASN A 1 7.66 20.99 -12.10
N LYS A 2 8.86 20.38 -11.98
CA LYS A 2 9.10 18.91 -12.02
C LYS A 2 9.39 18.31 -10.63
N ALA A 3 8.98 19.01 -9.57
CA ALA A 3 9.30 18.64 -8.20
C ALA A 3 8.47 17.42 -7.71
N PHE A 4 7.26 17.24 -8.24
CA PHE A 4 6.33 16.19 -7.79
C PHE A 4 6.72 14.77 -8.24
N SER A 5 7.33 14.61 -9.43
CA SER A 5 7.70 13.28 -9.96
C SER A 5 8.87 12.62 -9.21
N GLN A 6 9.72 13.41 -8.55
CA GLN A 6 10.90 12.90 -7.84
C GLN A 6 10.54 12.33 -6.47
N LYS A 7 9.53 12.92 -5.81
CA LYS A 7 9.13 12.53 -4.44
C LYS A 7 8.54 11.13 -4.40
N ILE A 8 7.70 10.76 -5.37
CA ILE A 8 7.08 9.43 -5.46
C ILE A 8 8.15 8.34 -5.67
N HIS A 9 9.13 8.60 -6.54
CA HIS A 9 10.24 7.68 -6.76
C HIS A 9 11.16 7.56 -5.54
N LEU A 10 11.46 8.67 -4.88
CA LEU A 10 12.28 8.67 -3.68
C LEU A 10 11.58 7.92 -2.53
N ASN A 11 10.27 8.12 -2.34
CA ASN A 11 9.50 7.39 -1.33
C ASN A 11 9.47 5.89 -1.60
N TYR A 12 9.33 5.49 -2.87
CA TYR A 12 9.42 4.08 -3.27
C TYR A 12 10.81 3.50 -2.97
N HIS A 13 11.86 4.24 -3.27
CA HIS A 13 13.24 3.85 -2.99
C HIS A 13 13.48 3.65 -1.48
N ILE A 14 13.00 4.58 -0.64
CA ILE A 14 13.14 4.49 0.82
C ILE A 14 12.30 3.33 1.39
N MET A 15 11.08 3.10 0.90
CA MET A 15 10.25 1.97 1.34
C MET A 15 10.92 0.60 1.10
N MET A 16 11.73 0.47 0.04
CA MET A 16 12.50 -0.76 -0.20
C MET A 16 13.60 -0.96 0.86
N HIS A 17 14.26 0.12 1.28
CA HIS A 17 15.32 0.08 2.28
C HIS A 17 14.80 -0.15 3.69
N ASN A 18 13.73 0.56 4.10
CA ASN A 18 13.20 0.46 5.45
C ASN A 18 12.27 -0.74 5.67
N LYS A 19 11.93 -1.50 4.61
CA LYS A 19 10.86 -2.50 4.62
C LYS A 19 9.51 -1.93 5.12
N GLU A 20 9.36 -0.61 5.11
CA GLU A 20 8.12 0.06 5.47
C GLU A 20 7.12 -0.23 4.35
N ARG A 21 6.21 -1.15 4.66
CA ARG A 21 5.12 -1.54 3.76
C ARG A 21 3.86 -0.89 4.31
N PRO A 22 3.47 0.29 3.81
CA PRO A 22 2.37 1.07 4.38
C PRO A 22 1.01 0.37 4.27
N HIS A 23 0.92 -0.70 3.48
CA HIS A 23 -0.30 -1.46 3.29
C HIS A 23 -0.10 -2.90 3.77
N VAL A 24 -0.50 -3.19 5.00
CA VAL A 24 -0.36 -4.51 5.62
C VAL A 24 -1.69 -5.23 5.62
N CYS A 25 -1.67 -6.53 5.30
CA CYS A 25 -2.84 -7.38 5.42
C CYS A 25 -3.16 -7.63 6.90
N PRO A 26 -4.34 -7.25 7.40
CA PRO A 26 -4.69 -7.43 8.80
C PRO A 26 -4.92 -8.92 9.16
N VAL A 27 -5.17 -9.77 8.16
CA VAL A 27 -5.46 -11.19 8.38
C VAL A 27 -4.17 -12.01 8.57
N CYS A 28 -3.11 -11.72 7.80
CA CYS A 28 -1.87 -12.51 7.84
C CYS A 28 -0.60 -11.69 8.08
N GLY A 29 -0.70 -10.38 8.30
CA GLY A 29 0.45 -9.50 8.56
C GLY A 29 1.37 -9.26 7.35
N LYS A 30 0.99 -9.72 6.16
CA LYS A 30 1.82 -9.53 4.95
C LYS A 30 1.76 -8.08 4.48
N GLY A 31 2.91 -7.42 4.40
CA GLY A 31 3.00 -6.05 3.89
C GLY A 31 3.04 -5.96 2.36
N PHE A 32 2.54 -4.86 1.82
CA PHE A 32 2.53 -4.49 0.41
C PHE A 32 2.89 -3.01 0.24
N ILE A 33 3.48 -2.69 -0.91
CA ILE A 33 3.93 -1.32 -1.23
C ILE A 33 2.79 -0.47 -1.78
N ARG A 34 1.79 -1.11 -2.40
CA ARG A 34 0.64 -0.42 -3.02
C ARG A 34 -0.67 -1.06 -2.60
N ARG A 35 -1.71 -0.24 -2.44
CA ARG A 35 -3.05 -0.68 -2.01
C ARG A 35 -3.66 -1.73 -2.91
N TYR A 36 -3.52 -1.60 -4.23
CA TYR A 36 -4.11 -2.58 -5.16
C TYR A 36 -3.55 -3.99 -4.96
N TYR A 37 -2.26 -4.12 -4.63
CA TYR A 37 -1.65 -5.42 -4.35
C TYR A 37 -2.19 -6.02 -3.05
N LEU A 38 -2.43 -5.18 -2.03
CA LEU A 38 -3.09 -5.63 -0.80
C LEU A 38 -4.53 -6.08 -1.09
N LYS A 39 -5.30 -5.30 -1.84
CA LYS A 39 -6.70 -5.62 -2.18
C LYS A 39 -6.79 -6.93 -2.97
N ASP A 40 -5.96 -7.11 -4.00
CA ASP A 40 -5.88 -8.35 -4.77
C ASP A 40 -5.50 -9.54 -3.89
N HIS A 41 -4.50 -9.36 -3.01
CA HIS A 41 -4.09 -10.38 -2.07
C HIS A 41 -5.24 -10.78 -1.14
N VAL A 42 -5.90 -9.82 -0.50
CA VAL A 42 -7.01 -10.07 0.43
C VAL A 42 -8.17 -10.75 -0.30
N ASN A 43 -8.55 -10.25 -1.47
CA ASN A 43 -9.63 -10.83 -2.27
C ASN A 43 -9.34 -12.29 -2.66
N LYS A 44 -8.11 -12.59 -3.12
CA LYS A 44 -7.73 -13.95 -3.54
C LYS A 44 -7.40 -14.91 -2.40
N ARG A 45 -6.87 -14.41 -1.29
CA ARG A 45 -6.37 -15.25 -0.17
C ARG A 45 -7.30 -15.30 1.02
N HIS A 46 -8.14 -14.29 1.19
CA HIS A 46 -9.01 -14.12 2.36
C HIS A 46 -10.47 -13.85 1.96
N GLY A 47 -10.81 -13.84 0.66
CA GLY A 47 -12.18 -13.79 0.16
C GLY A 47 -12.70 -12.37 0.03
N THR A 48 -12.82 -11.63 1.13
CA THR A 48 -13.31 -10.25 1.15
C THR A 48 -13.11 -9.68 2.55
N ILE A 49 -12.48 -8.50 2.66
CA ILE A 49 -12.67 -7.62 3.83
C ILE A 49 -13.65 -6.58 3.31
N GLU A 50 -14.94 -6.90 3.38
CA GLU A 50 -16.00 -5.90 3.25
C GLU A 50 -15.70 -4.83 4.31
N ASP A 51 -15.74 -3.55 3.93
CA ASP A 51 -15.52 -2.39 4.82
C ASP A 51 -14.08 -1.99 5.19
N TYR A 52 -13.04 -2.29 4.39
CA TYR A 52 -11.83 -1.46 4.46
C TYR A 52 -12.07 -0.15 3.67
N ASP A 53 -12.92 0.70 4.24
CA ASP A 53 -13.11 2.11 3.89
C ASP A 53 -11.78 2.80 4.13
N VAL A 54 -10.91 2.76 3.12
CA VAL A 54 -9.68 3.52 3.16
C VAL A 54 -10.08 4.95 2.95
N GLN A 55 -10.26 5.65 4.08
CA GLN A 55 -10.37 7.10 4.15
C GLN A 55 -9.58 7.72 3.02
N GLU A 56 -10.33 8.33 2.12
CA GLU A 56 -9.88 9.19 1.06
C GLU A 56 -9.22 10.42 1.70
N ASN A 57 -8.00 10.23 2.20
CA ASN A 57 -7.11 11.33 2.51
C ASN A 57 -6.29 11.58 1.24
N ASN A 58 -6.91 12.43 0.41
CA ASN A 58 -6.33 13.34 -0.56
C ASN A 58 -4.79 13.41 -0.56
N ASP A 59 -4.20 13.14 -1.72
CA ASP A 59 -3.26 14.04 -2.39
C ASP A 59 -3.48 13.95 -3.90
#